data_AF-A0A382UEL6-F1
#
_entry.id   AF-A0A382UEL6-F1
#
_cell.length_a   1.000
_cell.length_b   1.000
_cell.length_c   1.000
_cell.angle_alpha   90.00
_cell.angle_beta   90.00
_cell.angle_gamma   90.00
#
_symmetry.space_group_name_H-M   'P 1'
#
loop_
_entity.id
_entity.type
_entity.pdbx_description
1 polymer ?
#
loop_
_entity_poly.entity_id
_entity_poly.type
_entity_poly.pdbx_seq_one_letter_code
_entity_poly.pdbx_strand_id
1 'polypeptide(L)'
;MKCVFSSEIDKSARETYFANFAEHPSGDITRIAANEIPKHDILCAGFPCQAFSIGGYRKGFEDTRGTLFFDIERIIKVKKPRCIFLENVKGLVNHDRGRTLKIINEKLKKQGYNLFHKVLNSSEYGVPQNRERIYIIGFRNKKITFDF
;
A
#
# COMPACT_ATOMS: atom_id res chain seq x y z
N MET A 1 -0.09 16.43 -10.70
CA MET A 1 0.81 15.30 -10.35
C MET A 1 1.09 14.51 -11.62
N LYS A 2 2.23 13.81 -11.75
CA LYS A 2 2.55 12.92 -12.88
C LYS A 2 2.81 11.50 -12.36
N CYS A 3 2.17 10.49 -12.95
CA CYS A 3 2.54 9.09 -12.71
C CYS A 3 3.86 8.80 -13.45
N VAL A 4 4.84 8.24 -12.75
CA VAL A 4 6.16 7.92 -13.32
C VAL A 4 6.44 6.42 -13.35
N PHE A 5 5.56 5.61 -12.75
CA PHE A 5 5.71 4.17 -12.66
C PHE A 5 4.38 3.53 -12.26
N SER A 6 4.03 2.43 -12.93
CA SER A 6 2.93 1.56 -12.56
C SER A 6 3.38 0.09 -12.57
N SER A 7 2.78 -0.73 -11.70
CA SER A 7 3.05 -2.18 -11.58
C SER A 7 1.74 -2.91 -11.31
N GLU A 8 1.44 -3.89 -12.15
CA GLU A 8 0.27 -4.76 -12.07
C GLU A 8 0.66 -6.08 -12.73
N ILE A 9 0.41 -7.20 -12.07
CA ILE A 9 0.77 -8.55 -12.54
C ILE A 9 -0.35 -9.16 -13.39
N ASP A 10 -1.60 -8.81 -13.11
CA ASP A 10 -2.76 -9.36 -13.82
C ASP A 10 -2.80 -8.83 -15.26
N LYS A 11 -2.83 -9.77 -16.22
CA LYS A 11 -2.78 -9.44 -17.64
C LYS A 11 -3.98 -8.58 -18.05
N SER A 12 -5.18 -8.93 -17.61
CA SER A 12 -6.41 -8.23 -18.01
C SER A 12 -6.45 -6.79 -17.48
N ALA A 13 -6.00 -6.59 -16.23
CA ALA A 13 -5.85 -5.27 -15.65
C ALA A 13 -4.81 -4.41 -16.40
N ARG A 14 -3.70 -5.00 -16.84
CA ARG A 14 -2.69 -4.31 -17.66
C ARG A 14 -3.23 -3.85 -19.00
N GLU A 15 -4.02 -4.68 -19.69
CA GLU A 15 -4.66 -4.28 -20.96
C GLU A 15 -5.65 -3.12 -20.73
N THR A 16 -6.43 -3.19 -19.66
CA THR A 16 -7.35 -2.11 -19.28
C THR A 16 -6.60 -0.83 -18.96
N TYR A 17 -5.47 -0.92 -18.24
CA TYR A 17 -4.62 0.23 -17.94
C TYR A 17 -4.04 0.86 -19.22
N PHE A 18 -3.53 0.04 -20.15
CA PHE A 18 -3.02 0.51 -21.42
C PHE A 18 -4.09 1.22 -22.26
N ALA A 19 -5.31 0.67 -22.33
CA ALA A 19 -6.41 1.27 -23.07
C ALA A 19 -6.78 2.69 -22.58
N ASN A 20 -6.52 3.00 -21.30
CA ASN A 20 -6.90 4.29 -20.70
C ASN A 20 -5.71 5.27 -20.54
N PHE A 21 -4.48 4.74 -20.42
CA PHE A 21 -3.30 5.54 -20.07
C PHE A 21 -2.14 5.41 -21.08
N ALA A 22 -2.27 4.55 -22.10
CA ALA A 22 -1.24 4.25 -23.09
C ALA A 22 0.12 3.81 -22.48
N GLU A 23 0.08 3.23 -21.28
CA GLU A 23 1.23 2.70 -20.53
C GLU A 23 0.93 1.25 -20.15
N HIS A 24 1.90 0.35 -20.33
CA HIS A 24 1.80 -1.00 -19.80
C HIS A 24 2.45 -1.05 -18.41
N PRO A 25 1.71 -1.42 -17.35
CA PRO A 25 2.32 -1.62 -16.03
C PRO A 25 3.42 -2.67 -16.08
N SER A 26 4.42 -2.50 -15.21
CA SER A 26 5.70 -3.22 -15.25
C SER A 26 5.62 -4.71 -14.85
N GLY A 27 4.45 -5.23 -14.48
CA GLY A 27 4.27 -6.63 -14.10
C GLY A 27 4.36 -6.89 -12.59
N ASP A 28 4.93 -8.05 -12.26
CA ASP A 28 5.12 -8.56 -10.89
C ASP A 28 6.14 -7.73 -10.11
N ILE A 29 5.66 -6.94 -9.15
CA ILE A 29 6.49 -6.03 -8.35
C ILE A 29 7.56 -6.77 -7.51
N THR A 30 7.36 -8.05 -7.21
CA THR A 30 8.30 -8.87 -6.43
C THR A 30 9.59 -9.16 -7.21
N ARG A 31 9.54 -9.07 -8.55
CA ARG A 31 10.66 -9.31 -9.47
C ARG A 31 11.40 -8.04 -9.88
N ILE A 32 10.85 -6.87 -9.57
CA ILE A 32 11.41 -5.57 -9.96
C ILE A 32 12.31 -5.07 -8.83
N ALA A 33 13.60 -4.87 -9.13
CA ALA A 33 14.52 -4.36 -8.14
C ALA A 33 14.16 -2.91 -7.76
N ALA A 34 14.24 -2.58 -6.48
CA ALA A 34 13.74 -1.30 -5.99
C ALA A 34 14.52 -0.11 -6.59
N ASN A 35 15.77 -0.29 -7.00
CA ASN A 35 16.59 0.71 -7.68
C ASN A 35 16.09 1.04 -9.10
N GLU A 36 15.47 0.09 -9.81
CA GLU A 36 14.92 0.28 -11.16
C GLU A 36 13.68 1.18 -11.17
N ILE A 37 12.95 1.26 -10.05
CA ILE A 37 11.75 2.12 -9.94
C ILE A 37 12.16 3.60 -10.02
N PRO A 38 11.56 4.43 -10.87
CA PRO A 38 11.88 5.86 -10.94
C PRO A 38 11.75 6.60 -9.60
N LYS A 39 12.52 7.68 -9.44
CA LYS A 39 12.36 8.59 -8.30
C LYS A 39 10.95 9.18 -8.32
N HIS A 40 10.28 9.17 -7.18
CA HIS A 40 8.91 9.67 -7.03
C HIS A 40 8.72 10.35 -5.67
N ASP A 41 7.81 11.32 -5.62
CA ASP A 41 7.48 12.03 -4.39
C ASP A 41 6.41 11.32 -3.55
N ILE A 42 5.52 10.56 -4.20
CA ILE A 42 4.38 9.90 -3.58
C ILE A 42 4.38 8.44 -4.03
N LEU A 43 4.34 7.51 -3.06
CA LEU A 43 4.13 6.09 -3.33
C LEU A 43 2.68 5.74 -2.98
N CYS A 44 1.92 5.26 -3.95
CA CYS A 44 0.55 4.78 -3.77
C CYS A 44 0.51 3.25 -3.85
N ALA A 45 -0.23 2.60 -2.95
CA ALA A 45 -0.42 1.15 -3.01
C ALA A 45 -1.73 0.69 -2.35
N GLY A 46 -2.63 0.08 -3.13
CA GLY A 46 -3.68 -0.79 -2.62
C GLY A 46 -3.19 -2.23 -2.69
N PHE A 47 -2.85 -2.83 -1.55
CA PHE A 47 -2.20 -4.14 -1.51
C PHE A 47 -3.15 -5.24 -1.02
N PRO A 48 -3.00 -6.50 -1.47
CA PRO A 48 -3.90 -7.58 -1.10
C PRO A 48 -3.99 -7.79 0.43
N CYS A 49 -5.22 -7.94 0.94
CA CYS A 49 -5.49 -8.20 2.37
C CYS A 49 -5.29 -9.68 2.77
N GLN A 50 -5.20 -10.59 1.80
CA GLN A 50 -5.50 -12.02 1.99
C GLN A 50 -4.57 -12.78 2.94
N ALA A 51 -3.38 -12.27 3.20
CA ALA A 51 -2.31 -13.08 3.76
C ALA A 51 -1.93 -12.76 5.21
N PHE A 52 -2.74 -11.96 5.90
CA PHE A 52 -2.60 -11.88 7.34
C PHE A 52 -3.47 -12.91 8.08
N SER A 53 -4.45 -13.55 7.41
CA SER A 53 -5.46 -14.40 8.08
C SER A 53 -4.87 -15.52 8.96
N ILE A 54 -5.43 -15.63 10.17
CA ILE A 54 -5.04 -16.47 11.33
C ILE A 54 -5.00 -18.00 11.05
N GLY A 55 -5.32 -18.47 9.85
CA GLY A 55 -5.51 -19.90 9.52
C GLY A 55 -4.29 -20.66 9.02
N GLY A 56 -3.14 -20.01 8.82
CA GLY A 56 -1.91 -20.68 8.37
C GLY A 56 -0.97 -20.92 9.54
N TYR A 57 -0.86 -22.19 9.98
CA TYR A 57 0.20 -22.73 10.82
C TYR A 57 1.42 -21.82 10.99
N ARG A 58 1.66 -21.31 12.20
CA ARG A 58 2.94 -20.89 12.85
C ARG A 58 4.23 -20.75 12.00
N LYS A 59 4.13 -20.31 10.76
CA LYS A 59 5.19 -19.98 9.81
C LYS A 59 4.97 -18.53 9.47
N GLY A 60 5.31 -17.66 10.42
CA GLY A 60 5.25 -16.22 10.17
C GLY A 60 5.97 -15.86 8.87
N PHE A 61 5.64 -14.72 8.28
CA PHE A 61 6.41 -14.06 7.22
C PHE A 61 6.69 -14.85 5.91
N GLU A 62 6.29 -16.12 5.78
CA GLU A 62 6.61 -17.01 4.63
C GLU A 62 5.47 -17.18 3.59
N ASP A 63 4.25 -16.66 3.81
CA ASP A 63 3.20 -16.66 2.77
C ASP A 63 3.48 -15.53 1.77
N THR A 64 3.79 -15.90 0.52
CA THR A 64 4.15 -15.02 -0.62
C THR A 64 3.07 -14.01 -1.01
N ARG A 65 1.86 -14.07 -0.45
CA ARG A 65 0.83 -13.03 -0.64
C ARG A 65 0.81 -12.00 0.48
N GLY A 66 1.38 -12.33 1.65
CA GLY A 66 1.52 -11.45 2.82
C GLY A 66 2.80 -10.62 2.79
N THR A 67 3.61 -10.90 1.79
CA THR A 67 4.89 -10.25 1.52
C THR A 67 4.77 -8.96 0.73
N LEU A 68 3.63 -8.66 0.09
CA LEU A 68 3.53 -7.45 -0.74
C LEU A 68 3.68 -6.15 0.06
N PHE A 69 3.32 -6.16 1.35
CA PHE A 69 3.69 -5.04 2.23
C PHE A 69 5.22 -4.91 2.40
N PHE A 70 5.96 -6.02 2.46
CA PHE A 70 7.43 -5.99 2.53
C PHE A 70 8.06 -5.55 1.21
N ASP A 71 7.43 -5.82 0.07
CA ASP A 71 7.84 -5.23 -1.21
C ASP A 71 7.64 -3.71 -1.21
N ILE A 72 6.50 -3.23 -0.70
CA ILE A 72 6.29 -1.80 -0.47
C ILE A 72 7.36 -1.24 0.48
N GLU A 73 7.64 -1.91 1.62
CA GLU A 73 8.68 -1.51 2.58
C GLU A 73 10.08 -1.48 1.92
N ARG A 74 10.41 -2.46 1.06
CA ARG A 74 11.65 -2.55 0.29
C ARG A 74 11.80 -1.34 -0.63
N ILE A 75 10.74 -0.96 -1.34
CA ILE A 75 10.75 0.21 -2.23
C ILE A 75 10.91 1.49 -1.42
N ILE A 76 10.16 1.64 -0.32
CA ILE A 76 10.24 2.81 0.56
C ILE A 76 11.65 2.99 1.13
N LYS A 77 12.30 1.91 1.57
CA LYS A 77 13.69 1.94 2.09
C LYS A 77 14.67 2.55 1.10
N VAL A 78 14.54 2.20 -0.18
CA VAL A 78 15.44 2.64 -1.26
C VAL A 78 15.05 4.02 -1.78
N LYS A 79 13.77 4.25 -2.10
CA LYS A 79 13.30 5.45 -2.79
C LYS A 79 12.94 6.60 -1.86
N LYS A 80 12.62 6.30 -0.60
CA LYS A 80 12.29 7.27 0.47
C LYS A 80 11.35 8.39 -0.02
N PRO A 81 10.17 8.09 -0.59
CA PRO A 81 9.25 9.12 -1.08
C PRO A 81 8.86 10.13 0.01
N ARG A 82 8.41 11.33 -0.38
CA ARG A 82 7.98 12.35 0.59
C ARG A 82 6.68 11.95 1.28
N CYS A 83 5.79 11.27 0.55
CA CYS A 83 4.51 10.77 1.02
C CYS A 83 4.32 9.30 0.66
N ILE A 84 3.65 8.55 1.53
CA ILE A 84 3.15 7.20 1.29
C ILE A 84 1.64 7.25 1.44
N PHE A 85 0.92 6.66 0.50
CA PHE A 85 -0.53 6.52 0.52
C PHE A 85 -0.91 5.06 0.30
N LEU A 86 -1.29 4.38 1.38
CA LEU A 86 -1.72 2.99 1.31
C LEU A 86 -3.23 2.86 1.55
N GLU A 87 -3.84 1.89 0.88
CA GLU A 87 -5.24 1.53 1.05
C GLU A 87 -5.35 0.03 1.36
N ASN A 88 -6.33 -0.32 2.20
CA ASN A 88 -6.72 -1.70 2.45
C ASN A 88 -8.18 -1.80 2.94
N VAL A 89 -8.69 -3.02 3.11
CA VAL A 89 -10.03 -3.24 3.66
C VAL A 89 -10.12 -2.85 5.14
N LYS A 90 -11.30 -2.41 5.60
CA LYS A 90 -11.58 -2.09 7.02
C LYS A 90 -11.13 -3.19 7.99
N GLY A 91 -11.22 -4.45 7.58
CA GLY A 91 -10.81 -5.62 8.38
C GLY A 91 -9.36 -5.56 8.87
N LEU A 92 -8.46 -4.85 8.18
CA LEU A 92 -7.06 -4.68 8.59
C LEU A 92 -6.90 -4.10 10.00
N VAL A 93 -7.84 -3.25 10.45
CA VAL A 93 -7.81 -2.62 11.78
C VAL A 93 -7.82 -3.66 12.91
N ASN A 94 -8.67 -4.68 12.77
CA ASN A 94 -8.89 -5.71 13.79
C ASN A 94 -8.15 -7.01 13.48
N HIS A 95 -7.45 -7.06 12.34
CA HIS A 95 -6.74 -8.23 11.87
C HIS A 95 -5.65 -8.67 12.87
N ASP A 96 -5.59 -9.98 13.19
CA ASP A 96 -4.70 -10.56 14.23
C ASP A 96 -4.74 -9.76 15.53
N ARG A 97 -5.95 -9.42 15.99
CA ARG A 97 -6.19 -8.60 17.19
C ARG A 97 -5.47 -7.25 17.12
N GLY A 98 -5.40 -6.65 15.92
CA GLY A 98 -4.73 -5.38 15.64
C GLY A 98 -3.20 -5.47 15.45
N ARG A 99 -2.60 -6.66 15.56
CA ARG A 99 -1.15 -6.82 15.43
C ARG A 99 -0.64 -6.45 14.05
N THR A 100 -1.39 -6.76 12.99
CA THR A 100 -0.96 -6.48 11.62
C THR A 100 -0.77 -4.99 11.35
N LEU A 101 -1.78 -4.17 11.65
CA LEU A 101 -1.71 -2.72 11.49
C LEU A 101 -0.60 -2.13 12.38
N LYS A 102 -0.41 -2.66 13.59
CA LYS A 102 0.69 -2.26 14.48
C LYS A 102 2.06 -2.51 13.83
N ILE A 103 2.31 -3.69 13.26
CA ILE A 103 3.57 -4.03 12.57
C ILE A 103 3.80 -3.11 11.36
N ILE A 104 2.77 -2.85 10.55
CA ILE A 104 2.84 -1.92 9.41
C ILE A 104 3.28 -0.54 9.89
N ASN A 105 2.60 -0.02 10.92
CA ASN A 105 2.90 1.29 11.49
C ASN A 105 4.32 1.36 12.07
N GLU A 106 4.76 0.35 12.81
CA GLU A 106 6.12 0.28 13.36
C GLU A 106 7.19 0.25 12.26
N LYS A 107 7.00 -0.55 11.22
CA LYS A 107 7.95 -0.63 10.09
C LYS A 107 8.06 0.68 9.34
N LEU A 108 6.93 1.32 9.02
CA LEU A 108 6.92 2.60 8.32
C LEU A 108 7.46 3.75 9.20
N LYS A 109 7.15 3.78 10.50
CA LYS A 109 7.76 4.72 11.46
C LYS A 109 9.28 4.54 11.55
N LYS A 110 9.77 3.29 11.53
CA LYS A 110 11.21 2.97 11.50
C LYS A 110 11.88 3.49 10.22
N GLN A 111 11.14 3.62 9.11
CA GLN A 111 11.62 4.29 7.89
C GLN A 111 11.56 5.83 7.96
N GLY A 112 11.15 6.41 9.09
CA GLY A 112 11.15 7.85 9.33
C GLY A 112 9.84 8.58 9.02
N TYR A 113 8.74 7.86 8.79
CA TYR A 113 7.45 8.47 8.45
C TYR A 113 6.59 8.75 9.69
N ASN A 114 5.95 9.93 9.69
CA ASN A 114 4.82 10.23 10.56
C ASN A 114 3.54 9.71 9.90
N LEU A 115 2.75 8.89 10.60
CA LEU A 115 1.65 8.13 10.02
C LEU A 115 0.30 8.52 10.59
N PHE A 116 -0.70 8.56 9.72
CA PHE A 116 -2.10 8.83 10.01
C PHE A 116 -2.92 7.73 9.35
N HIS A 117 -3.96 7.23 10.01
CA HIS A 117 -4.88 6.30 9.37
C HIS A 117 -6.31 6.49 9.86
N LYS A 118 -7.28 6.29 8.97
CA LYS A 118 -8.71 6.37 9.27
C LYS A 118 -9.47 5.38 8.38
N VAL A 119 -10.55 4.82 8.91
CA VAL A 119 -11.52 4.07 8.10
C VAL A 119 -12.54 5.07 7.57
N LEU A 120 -12.74 5.09 6.26
CA LEU A 120 -13.69 5.97 5.59
C LEU A 120 -14.68 5.13 4.78
N ASN A 121 -15.94 5.59 4.69
CA ASN A 121 -16.96 4.97 3.86
C ASN A 121 -17.23 5.83 2.62
N SER A 122 -17.13 5.25 1.42
CA SER A 122 -17.40 5.96 0.16
C SER A 122 -18.78 6.65 0.11
N SER A 123 -19.79 6.13 0.83
CA SER A 123 -21.12 6.77 0.96
C SER A 123 -21.10 8.15 1.60
N GLU A 124 -20.10 8.44 2.43
CA GLU A 124 -19.93 9.74 3.12
C GLU A 124 -19.26 10.78 2.21
N TYR A 125 -18.75 10.36 1.04
CA TYR A 125 -17.97 11.20 0.12
C TYR A 125 -18.61 11.26 -1.28
N GLY A 126 -19.94 11.17 -1.35
CA GLY A 126 -20.70 11.40 -2.59
C GLY A 126 -20.75 10.20 -3.56
N VAL A 127 -20.26 9.03 -3.17
CA VAL A 127 -20.36 7.81 -3.97
C VAL A 127 -21.42 6.90 -3.34
N PRO A 128 -22.53 6.54 -4.04
CA PRO A 128 -23.62 5.75 -3.47
C PRO A 128 -23.25 4.26 -3.33
N GLN A 129 -22.19 3.98 -2.59
CA GLN A 129 -21.65 2.65 -2.36
C GLN A 129 -21.21 2.52 -0.90
N ASN A 130 -21.74 1.53 -0.19
CA ASN A 130 -21.24 1.16 1.12
C ASN A 130 -19.91 0.42 0.97
N ARG A 131 -18.81 1.17 1.07
CA ARG A 131 -17.44 0.65 0.89
C ARG A 131 -16.52 1.26 1.92
N GLU A 132 -16.38 0.57 3.04
CA GLU A 132 -15.45 0.96 4.10
C GLU A 132 -14.03 0.49 3.81
N ARG A 133 -13.07 1.42 3.80
CA ARG A 133 -11.64 1.14 3.59
C ARG A 133 -10.79 1.90 4.60
N ILE A 134 -9.69 1.27 5.03
CA ILE A 134 -8.67 1.97 5.80
C ILE A 134 -7.70 2.62 4.83
N TYR A 135 -7.43 3.89 5.07
CA TYR A 135 -6.39 4.64 4.38
C TYR A 135 -5.27 4.94 5.37
N ILE A 136 -4.02 4.72 4.96
CA ILE A 136 -2.82 4.97 5.76
C ILE A 136 -1.97 5.99 5.00
N ILE A 137 -1.85 7.19 5.55
CA ILE A 137 -1.08 8.30 4.98
C ILE A 137 0.19 8.48 5.81
N GLY A 138 1.34 8.53 5.15
CA GLY A 138 2.63 8.69 5.79
C GLY A 138 3.44 9.83 5.20
N PHE A 139 3.92 10.75 6.05
CA PHE A 139 4.80 11.84 5.62
C PHE A 139 6.19 11.69 6.20
N ARG A 140 7.21 11.81 5.35
CA ARG A 140 8.61 11.78 5.81
C ARG A 140 8.96 13.03 6.64
N ASN A 141 8.30 14.15 6.39
CA ASN A 141 8.43 15.36 7.21
C ASN A 141 7.57 15.22 8.48
N LYS A 142 8.22 15.03 9.63
CA LYS A 142 7.57 14.87 10.93
C LYS A 142 6.81 16.10 11.43
N LYS A 143 6.99 17.28 10.83
CA LYS A 143 6.28 18.51 11.19
C LYS A 143 4.88 18.59 10.58
N ILE A 144 4.53 17.70 9.65
CA ILE A 144 3.21 17.70 9.02
C ILE A 144 2.19 17.15 10.00
N THR A 145 1.18 17.96 10.30
CA THR A 145 -0.10 17.55 10.88
C THR A 145 -1.07 17.24 9.74
N PHE A 146 -1.85 16.17 9.88
CA PHE A 146 -2.79 15.73 8.85
C PHE A 146 -4.08 15.22 9.51
N ASP A 147 -5.21 15.54 8.89
CA ASP A 147 -6.55 15.06 9.25
C ASP A 147 -7.31 14.68 7.97
N PHE A 148 -8.27 13.75 8.10
CA PHE A 148 -8.99 13.08 7.00
C PHE A 148 -10.43 13.55 6.84
#